data_AF-A0AAW7AGJ4-F1
#
_entry.id   AF-A0AAW7AGJ4-F1
#
_cell.length_a   1.000
_cell.length_b   1.000
_cell.length_c   1.000
_cell.angle_alpha   90.00
_cell.angle_beta   90.00
_cell.angle_gamma   90.00
#
_symmetry.space_group_name_H-M   'P 1'
#
loop_
_entity.id
_entity.type
_entity.pdbx_description
1 polymer ?
#
loop_
_entity_poly.entity_id
_entity_poly.type
_entity_poly.pdbx_seq_one_letter_code
_entity_poly.pdbx_strand_id
1 'polypeptide(L)'
;MEKPERLLYIYTRFLNGKKLNKEELAQQLNVNVRSIQRDFSDINSFLYEDNEWHGIDGEIIYDNNFEKHCLRINKYKFKNNRLLNLLFRLKNFTPIIHEDTYNLIRGLNANSNFAEKSCLTSS
;
A
#
# COMPACT_ATOMS: atom_id res chain seq x y z
N MET A 1 -10.01 -25.10 0.48
CA MET A 1 -9.85 -23.74 1.04
C MET A 1 -10.97 -22.88 0.49
N GLU A 2 -11.74 -22.24 1.37
CA GLU A 2 -12.89 -21.43 0.95
C GLU A 2 -12.45 -20.12 0.30
N LYS A 3 -13.35 -19.51 -0.49
CA LYS A 3 -13.03 -18.30 -1.26
C LYS A 3 -12.57 -17.12 -0.38
N PRO A 4 -13.25 -16.75 0.73
CA PRO A 4 -12.84 -15.59 1.52
C PRO A 4 -11.44 -15.74 2.13
N GLU A 5 -11.13 -16.94 2.64
CA GLU A 5 -9.81 -17.28 3.20
C GLU A 5 -8.74 -17.17 2.12
N ARG A 6 -9.04 -17.66 0.92
CA ARG A 6 -8.10 -17.65 -0.22
C ARG A 6 -7.82 -16.23 -0.70
N LEU A 7 -8.84 -15.38 -0.80
CA LEU A 7 -8.67 -13.95 -1.11
C LEU A 7 -7.74 -13.27 -0.11
N LEU A 8 -7.99 -13.44 1.19
CA LEU A 8 -7.16 -12.84 2.24
C LEU A 8 -5.72 -13.37 2.19
N TYR A 9 -5.54 -14.68 2.00
CA TYR A 9 -4.23 -15.30 1.88
C TYR A 9 -3.45 -14.73 0.69
N ILE A 10 -4.07 -14.69 -0.50
CA ILE A 10 -3.47 -14.15 -1.72
C ILE A 10 -3.11 -12.68 -1.54
N TYR A 11 -4.06 -11.88 -1.07
CA TYR A 11 -3.90 -10.44 -0.90
C TYR A 11 -2.75 -10.11 0.08
N THR A 12 -2.70 -10.81 1.22
CA THR A 12 -1.62 -10.62 2.21
C THR A 12 -0.25 -10.96 1.64
N ARG A 13 -0.15 -11.96 0.77
CA ARG A 13 1.12 -12.32 0.10
C ARG A 13 1.55 -11.23 -0.88
N PHE A 14 0.61 -10.68 -1.65
CA PHE A 14 0.87 -9.55 -2.54
C PHE A 14 1.30 -8.30 -1.78
N LEU A 15 0.64 -7.95 -0.67
CA LEU A 15 1.05 -6.84 0.20
C LEU A 15 2.46 -6.99 0.75
N ASN A 16 2.89 -8.23 1.01
CA ASN A 16 4.26 -8.55 1.44
C ASN A 16 5.27 -8.64 0.27
N GLY A 17 4.91 -8.16 -0.92
CA GLY A 17 5.78 -8.11 -2.10
C GLY A 17 6.06 -9.48 -2.74
N LYS A 18 5.29 -10.52 -2.42
CA LYS A 18 5.46 -11.85 -3.04
C LYS A 18 4.96 -11.83 -4.49
N LYS A 19 5.71 -12.50 -5.35
CA LYS A 19 5.31 -12.81 -6.73
C LYS A 19 4.66 -14.20 -6.76
N LEU A 20 3.47 -14.32 -7.36
CA LEU A 20 2.67 -15.54 -7.33
C LEU A 20 2.42 -16.05 -8.75
N ASN A 21 2.77 -17.32 -9.01
CA ASN A 21 2.31 -18.02 -10.21
C ASN A 21 0.93 -18.64 -9.93
N LYS A 22 -0.01 -18.54 -10.88
CA LYS A 22 -1.40 -18.98 -10.64
C LYS A 22 -1.54 -20.50 -10.68
N GLU A 23 -0.73 -21.19 -11.48
CA GLU A 23 -0.70 -22.65 -11.58
C GLU A 23 -0.11 -23.28 -10.30
N GLU A 24 1.05 -22.80 -9.85
CA GLU A 24 1.69 -23.20 -8.59
C GLU A 24 0.72 -23.02 -7.40
N LEU A 25 0.06 -21.86 -7.35
CA LEU A 25 -0.85 -21.52 -6.27
C LEU A 25 -2.13 -22.37 -6.31
N ALA A 26 -2.67 -22.65 -7.49
CA ALA A 26 -3.82 -23.52 -7.66
C ALA A 26 -3.53 -24.95 -7.18
N GLN A 27 -2.34 -25.48 -7.50
CA GLN A 27 -1.88 -26.77 -7.00
C GLN A 27 -1.70 -26.76 -5.48
N GLN A 28 -1.04 -25.73 -4.93
CA GLN A 28 -0.80 -25.61 -3.49
C GLN A 28 -2.09 -25.55 -2.67
N LEU A 29 -3.08 -24.80 -3.16
CA LEU A 29 -4.34 -24.58 -2.45
C LEU A 29 -5.43 -25.60 -2.80
N ASN A 30 -5.12 -26.56 -3.69
CA ASN A 30 -6.03 -27.56 -4.21
C ASN A 30 -7.32 -26.96 -4.79
N VAL A 31 -7.17 -25.97 -5.68
CA VAL A 31 -8.27 -25.29 -6.37
C VAL A 31 -8.01 -25.21 -7.87
N ASN A 32 -9.02 -24.84 -8.66
CA ASN A 32 -8.85 -24.64 -10.09
C ASN A 32 -8.05 -23.35 -10.37
N VAL A 33 -7.20 -23.37 -11.40
CA VAL A 33 -6.47 -22.19 -11.90
C VAL A 33 -7.42 -21.02 -12.23
N ARG A 34 -8.60 -21.32 -12.79
CA ARG A 34 -9.65 -20.31 -13.05
C ARG A 34 -10.19 -19.66 -11.78
N SER A 35 -10.18 -20.37 -10.65
CA SER A 35 -10.56 -19.78 -9.35
C SER A 35 -9.51 -18.77 -8.91
N ILE A 36 -8.22 -19.10 -9.02
CA ILE A 36 -7.13 -18.17 -8.69
C ILE A 36 -7.17 -16.93 -9.59
N GLN A 37 -7.40 -17.10 -10.90
CA GLN A 37 -7.54 -15.99 -11.82
C GLN A 37 -8.69 -15.07 -11.44
N ARG A 38 -9.85 -15.64 -11.05
CA ARG A 38 -11.00 -14.86 -10.57
C ARG A 38 -10.68 -14.14 -9.26
N ASP A 39 -9.97 -14.80 -8.33
CA ASP A 39 -9.58 -14.17 -7.07
C ASP A 39 -8.63 -12.98 -7.30
N PHE A 40 -7.70 -13.07 -8.27
CA PHE A 40 -6.86 -11.93 -8.66
C PHE A 40 -7.69 -10.78 -9.23
N SER A 41 -8.68 -11.09 -10.07
CA SER A 41 -9.61 -10.08 -10.61
C SER A 41 -10.44 -9.43 -9.50
N ASP A 42 -10.99 -10.23 -8.58
CA ASP A 42 -11.78 -9.73 -7.45
C ASP A 42 -10.95 -8.79 -6.55
N ILE A 43 -9.66 -9.11 -6.32
CA ILE A 43 -8.74 -8.22 -5.59
C ILE A 43 -8.48 -6.92 -6.37
N ASN A 44 -8.30 -6.98 -7.69
CA ASN A 44 -8.15 -5.77 -8.51
C ASN A 44 -9.40 -4.89 -8.48
N SER A 45 -10.60 -5.47 -8.56
CA SER A 45 -11.86 -4.74 -8.40
C SER A 45 -11.93 -4.06 -7.03
N PHE A 46 -11.58 -4.77 -5.95
CA PHE A 46 -11.50 -4.19 -4.61
C PHE A 46 -10.51 -3.02 -4.52
N LEU A 47 -9.31 -3.16 -5.11
CA LEU A 47 -8.29 -2.10 -5.13
C LEU A 47 -8.74 -0.86 -5.93
N TYR A 48 -9.61 -1.04 -6.93
CA TYR A 48 -10.14 0.05 -7.75
C TYR A 48 -11.30 0.81 -7.09
N GLU A 49 -12.23 0.07 -6.46
CA GLU A 49 -13.48 0.62 -5.92
C GLU A 49 -13.27 1.45 -4.64
N ASP A 50 -12.28 1.09 -3.80
CA ASP A 50 -12.12 1.69 -2.48
C ASP A 50 -10.98 2.73 -2.41
N ASN A 51 -11.25 3.92 -2.94
CA ASN A 51 -10.33 5.07 -2.87
C ASN A 51 -10.19 5.66 -1.45
N GLU A 52 -11.03 5.24 -0.49
CA GLU A 52 -11.07 5.80 0.87
C GLU A 52 -10.24 4.99 1.87
N TRP A 53 -10.19 3.65 1.76
CA TRP A 53 -9.58 2.82 2.81
C TRP A 53 -8.07 2.60 2.72
N HIS A 54 -7.48 2.53 1.51
CA HIS A 54 -6.13 1.99 1.39
C HIS A 54 -5.05 2.95 0.91
N GLY A 55 -5.41 4.08 0.27
CA GLY A 55 -4.45 5.09 -0.18
C GLY A 55 -3.35 4.55 -1.11
N ILE A 56 -3.56 3.37 -1.68
CA ILE A 56 -2.66 2.66 -2.59
C ILE A 56 -3.42 2.55 -3.91
N ASP A 57 -2.95 3.27 -4.92
CA ASP A 57 -3.33 3.06 -6.31
C ASP A 57 -2.49 1.91 -6.83
N GLY A 58 -3.02 0.70 -6.70
CA GLY A 58 -2.30 -0.53 -6.96
C GLY A 58 -3.12 -1.52 -7.78
N GLU A 59 -2.42 -2.36 -8.53
CA GLU A 59 -3.01 -3.35 -9.41
C GLU A 59 -2.14 -4.61 -9.40
N ILE A 60 -2.77 -5.78 -9.32
CA ILE A 60 -2.13 -7.06 -9.61
C ILE A 60 -1.93 -7.15 -11.11
N ILE A 61 -0.67 -7.23 -11.52
CA ILE A 61 -0.24 -7.34 -12.91
C ILE A 61 0.52 -8.64 -13.13
N TYR A 62 0.59 -9.08 -14.38
CA TYR A 62 1.48 -10.17 -14.78
C TYR A 62 2.83 -9.62 -15.21
N ASP A 63 3.92 -10.11 -14.60
CA ASP A 63 5.28 -9.75 -14.93
C ASP A 63 5.88 -10.82 -15.86
N ASN A 64 6.01 -10.49 -17.15
CA ASN A 64 6.53 -11.39 -18.18
C ASN A 64 7.97 -11.84 -17.94
N ASN A 65 8.78 -11.06 -17.20
CA ASN A 65 10.18 -11.42 -16.94
C ASN A 65 10.31 -12.54 -15.92
N PHE A 66 9.34 -12.66 -15.01
CA PHE A 66 9.34 -13.64 -13.92
C PHE A 66 8.22 -14.66 -14.04
N GLU A 67 7.37 -14.54 -15.06
CA GLU A 67 6.19 -15.38 -15.31
C GLU A 67 5.26 -15.50 -14.09
N LYS A 68 5.13 -14.40 -13.35
CA LYS A 68 4.41 -14.35 -12.07
C LYS A 68 3.61 -13.06 -11.95
N HIS A 69 2.53 -13.14 -11.18
CA HIS A 69 1.73 -11.99 -10.82
C HIS A 69 2.37 -11.25 -9.65
N CYS A 70 2.28 -9.93 -9.64
CA CYS A 70 2.76 -9.09 -8.55
C CYS A 70 1.84 -7.88 -8.36
N LEU A 71 1.77 -7.36 -7.13
CA LEU A 71 1.10 -6.11 -6.86
C LEU A 71 2.03 -4.96 -7.26
N ARG A 72 1.67 -4.24 -8.33
CA ARG A 72 2.31 -2.98 -8.71
C ARG A 72 1.58 -1.84 -8.00
N ILE A 73 2.33 -1.01 -7.30
CA ILE A 73 1.81 0.21 -6.69
C ILE A 73 2.23 1.38 -7.60
N ASN A 74 1.28 1.96 -8.32
CA ASN A 74 1.51 3.03 -9.29
C ASN A 74 1.65 4.38 -8.59
N LYS A 75 0.78 4.65 -7.61
CA LYS A 75 0.80 5.88 -6.82
C LYS A 75 0.26 5.61 -5.44
N TYR A 76 0.80 6.33 -4.47
CA TYR A 76 0.21 6.37 -3.16
C TYR A 76 -0.78 7.55 -3.08
N LYS A 77 -2.09 7.27 -3.19
CA LYS A 77 -3.19 8.23 -3.05
C LYS A 77 -3.46 8.50 -1.56
N PHE A 78 -2.53 9.13 -0.87
CA PHE A 78 -2.83 9.60 0.48
C PHE A 78 -3.41 11.01 0.43
N LYS A 79 -4.72 11.15 0.67
CA LYS A 79 -5.32 12.44 1.03
C LYS A 79 -4.82 12.85 2.42
N ASN A 80 -4.04 13.93 2.48
CA ASN A 80 -3.68 14.77 3.63
C ASN A 80 -3.00 14.19 4.89
N ASN A 81 -2.91 12.86 5.10
CA ASN A 81 -2.43 12.30 6.38
C ASN A 81 -1.23 11.33 6.26
N ARG A 82 -0.39 11.46 5.24
CA ARG A 82 0.80 10.59 5.02
C ARG A 82 1.75 10.56 6.19
N LEU A 83 2.11 11.75 6.67
CA LEU A 83 3.03 11.90 7.78
C LEU A 83 2.42 11.31 9.05
N LEU A 84 1.12 11.51 9.27
CA LEU A 84 0.41 10.98 10.43
C LEU A 84 0.36 9.44 10.43
N ASN A 85 0.05 8.83 9.28
CA ASN A 85 0.02 7.38 9.13
C ASN A 85 1.42 6.75 9.18
N LEU A 86 2.46 7.48 8.77
CA LEU A 86 3.85 7.06 8.95
C LEU A 86 4.25 7.13 10.43
N LEU A 87 3.96 8.24 11.11
CA LEU A 87 4.24 8.43 12.53
C LEU A 87 3.51 7.40 13.41
N PHE A 88 2.25 7.09 13.12
CA PHE A 88 1.49 6.08 13.85
C PHE A 88 2.09 4.68 13.68
N ARG A 89 2.51 4.32 12.46
CA ARG A 89 3.21 3.05 12.20
C ARG A 89 4.57 3.02 12.89
N LEU A 90 5.38 4.07 12.76
CA LEU A 90 6.69 4.16 13.42
C LEU A 90 6.57 4.03 14.94
N LYS A 91 5.61 4.73 15.57
CA LYS A 91 5.33 4.64 17.01
C LYS A 91 4.99 3.21 17.46
N ASN A 92 4.23 2.47 16.64
CA ASN A 92 3.83 1.10 16.96
C ASN A 92 4.99 0.09 16.82
N PHE A 93 5.98 0.36 15.97
CA PHE A 93 7.15 -0.51 15.78
C PHE A 93 8.33 -0.13 16.69
N THR A 94 8.48 1.15 17.00
CA THR A 94 9.54 1.69 17.86
C THR A 94 8.96 2.86 18.65
N PRO A 95 8.75 2.73 19.97
CA PRO A 95 8.13 3.78 20.77
C PRO A 95 9.03 5.02 20.96
N ILE A 96 10.27 4.98 20.44
CA ILE A 96 11.26 6.04 20.56
C ILE A 96 11.62 6.51 19.15
N ILE A 97 11.33 7.79 18.88
CA ILE A 97 11.76 8.47 17.64
C ILE A 97 13.18 8.97 17.87
N HIS A 98 14.11 8.63 16.96
CA HIS A 98 15.48 9.14 17.02
C HIS A 98 15.50 10.67 16.95
N GLU A 99 16.38 11.30 17.72
CA GLU A 99 16.44 12.76 17.87
C GLU A 99 16.60 13.49 16.53
N ASP A 100 17.40 12.96 15.60
CA ASP A 100 17.54 13.52 14.25
C ASP A 100 16.23 13.55 13.47
N THR A 101 15.41 12.51 13.63
CA THR A 101 14.10 12.43 12.97
C THR A 101 13.13 13.44 13.59
N TYR A 102 13.17 13.61 14.91
CA TYR A 102 12.40 14.64 15.61
C TYR A 102 12.81 16.05 15.14
N ASN A 103 14.11 16.33 15.09
CA ASN A 103 14.65 17.63 14.68
C ASN A 103 14.34 17.96 13.22
N LEU A 104 14.39 16.97 12.32
CA LEU A 104 13.98 17.12 10.93
C LEU A 104 12.49 17.52 10.82
N ILE A 105 11.60 16.81 11.52
CA ILE A 105 10.16 17.12 11.52
C ILE A 105 9.91 18.52 12.09
N ARG A 106 10.61 18.89 13.17
CA ARG A 106 10.55 20.24 13.75
C ARG A 106 10.99 21.32 12.76
N GLY A 107 12.08 21.11 12.03
CA GLY A 107 12.56 22.05 11.02
C GLY A 107 11.59 22.23 9.85
N LEU A 108 10.95 21.15 9.39
CA LEU A 108 9.93 21.21 8.33
C LEU A 108 8.70 22.03 8.76
N ASN A 109 8.24 21.86 10.01
CA ASN A 109 7.12 22.64 10.56
C ASN A 109 7.43 24.13 10.76
N ALA A 110 8.69 24.49 11.00
CA ALA A 110 9.09 25.89 11.10
C ALA A 110 9.05 26.58 9.72
N ASN A 111 9.37 25.85 8.65
CA ASN A 111 9.39 26.38 7.27
C ASN A 111 8.00 26.45 6.62
N SER A 112 7.02 25.64 7.05
CA SER A 112 5.63 25.79 6.59
C SER A 112 4.98 27.12 7.02
N ASN A 113 5.46 27.73 8.11
CA ASN A 113 5.02 29.06 8.55
C ASN A 113 5.65 30.23 7.78
N PHE A 114 6.62 30.00 6.89
CA PHE A 114 7.20 31.07 6.08
C PHE A 114 6.31 31.44 4.89
N ALA A 115 5.63 30.46 4.29
CA ALA A 115 4.72 30.67 3.17
C ALA A 115 3.44 31.44 3.58
N GLU A 116 2.95 31.27 4.82
CA GLU A 116 1.82 32.05 5.34
C GLU A 116 2.21 33.47 5.75
N LYS A 117 3.44 33.69 6.23
CA LYS A 117 3.92 35.04 6.62
C LYS A 117 4.23 35.94 5.44
N SER A 118 4.66 35.41 4.29
CA SER A 118 4.91 36.24 3.10
C SER A 118 3.63 36.79 2.42
N CYS A 119 2.44 36.29 2.79
CA CYS A 119 1.16 36.83 2.31
C CYS A 119 0.56 37.92 3.22
N LEU A 120 1.08 38.14 4.43
CA LEU A 120 0.50 39.08 5.41
C LEU A 120 1.27 40.41 5.54
N THR A 121 2.36 40.61 4.81
CA THR A 121 3.19 41.84 4.89
C THR A 121 3.16 42.69 3.62
N SER A 122 2.20 42.45 2.73
CA SER A 122 2.00 43.23 1.49
C SER A 122 0.63 43.88 1.49
N SER A 123 0.42 44.87 2.35
CA SER A 123 -0.73 45.78 2.32
C SER A 123 -0.29 47.15 2.84
#